data_AF-A0AAQ3PWA9-F1
#
_entry.id   AF-A0AAQ3PWA9-F1
#
_cell.length_a   1.000
_cell.length_b   1.000
_cell.length_c   1.000
_cell.angle_alpha   90.00
_cell.angle_beta   90.00
_cell.angle_gamma   90.00
#
_symmetry.space_group_name_H-M   'P 1'
#
loop_
_entity.id
_entity.type
_entity.pdbx_description
1 polymer ?
#
loop_
_entity_poly.entity_id
_entity_poly.type
_entity_poly.pdbx_seq_one_letter_code
_entity_poly.pdbx_strand_id
1 'polypeptide(L)' 'MYDDRLLVKPKKSAVSYMETATYELPYDGAKEMLLVEDIDSKEYLTGLFNAMYDELPVHKSNNKKK' A
#
# COMPACT_ATOMS: atom_id res chain seq x y z
N MET A 1 4.88 -10.89 18.64
CA MET A 1 4.44 -9.50 18.82
C MET A 1 4.47 -8.90 17.43
N TYR A 2 3.32 -8.66 16.80
CA TYR A 2 3.29 -7.98 15.51
C TYR A 2 3.42 -6.49 15.78
N ASP A 3 4.41 -5.91 15.15
CA ASP A 3 4.77 -4.50 15.24
C ASP A 3 3.64 -3.68 14.62
N ASP A 4 3.19 -2.62 15.29
CA ASP A 4 2.01 -1.81 14.97
C ASP A 4 2.27 -0.91 13.73
N ARG A 5 2.73 -1.53 12.65
CA ARG A 5 3.26 -0.91 11.44
C ARG A 5 2.37 -1.25 10.26
N LEU A 6 1.93 -0.22 9.55
CA LEU A 6 1.20 -0.38 8.30
C LEU A 6 2.18 -0.64 7.16
N LEU A 7 2.23 -1.88 6.70
CA LEU A 7 3.08 -2.31 5.59
C LEU A 7 2.25 -2.49 4.31
N VAL A 8 2.57 -1.70 3.28
CA VAL A 8 1.94 -1.81 1.96
C VAL A 8 2.91 -2.38 0.94
N LYS A 9 2.41 -3.02 -0.12
CA LYS A 9 3.32 -3.50 -1.18
C LYS A 9 3.94 -2.31 -1.91
N PRO A 10 5.24 -2.36 -2.28
CA PRO A 10 5.84 -1.33 -3.11
C PRO A 10 5.22 -1.35 -4.50
N LYS A 11 4.28 -0.43 -4.72
CA LYS A 11 3.62 -0.14 -6.00
C LYS A 11 4.24 1.13 -6.58
N LYS A 12 4.27 1.27 -7.91
CA LYS A 12 4.86 2.48 -8.53
C LYS A 12 4.13 3.74 -8.07
N SER A 13 2.80 3.68 -7.94
CA SER A 13 2.00 4.72 -7.31
C SER A 13 2.44 5.00 -5.88
N ALA A 14 2.59 3.98 -5.03
CA ALA A 14 2.98 4.17 -3.63
C ALA A 14 4.38 4.78 -3.49
N VAL A 15 5.34 4.30 -4.28
CA VAL A 15 6.72 4.80 -4.29
C VAL A 15 6.78 6.22 -4.85
N SER A 16 5.97 6.56 -5.86
CA SER A 16 5.89 7.92 -6.39
C SER A 16 5.17 8.88 -5.45
N TYR A 17 4.20 8.38 -4.66
CA TYR A 17 3.47 9.17 -3.67
C TYR A 17 4.29 9.37 -2.40
N MET A 18 5.18 8.42 -2.09
CA MET A 18 6.04 8.40 -0.92
C MET A 18 7.47 8.04 -1.33
N GLU A 19 8.20 9.00 -1.90
CA GLU A 19 9.61 8.77 -2.24
C GLU A 19 10.49 8.56 -0.99
N THR A 20 10.00 9.04 0.17
CA THR A 20 10.67 8.94 1.46
C THR A 20 10.29 7.71 2.28
N ALA A 21 9.37 6.85 1.81
CA ALA A 21 8.93 5.70 2.59
C ALA A 21 10.03 4.63 2.71
N THR A 22 10.16 4.07 3.91
CA THR A 22 11.18 3.06 4.20
C THR A 22 10.75 1.68 3.72
N TYR A 23 11.68 0.90 3.16
CA TYR A 23 11.45 -0.49 2.78
C TYR A 23 11.85 -1.41 3.93
N GLU A 24 10.93 -2.25 4.37
CA GLU A 24 11.18 -3.22 5.43
C GLU A 24 10.71 -4.62 5.06
N LEU A 25 11.44 -5.60 5.60
CA LEU A 25 11.11 -7.01 5.50
C LEU A 25 10.35 -7.39 6.78
N PRO A 26 9.05 -7.74 6.70
CA PRO A 26 8.27 -8.08 7.91
C PRO A 26 8.83 -9.28 8.68
N TYR A 27 9.60 -10.14 8.02
CA TYR A 27 10.41 -11.21 8.60
C TYR A 27 11.51 -11.63 7.62
N ASP A 28 12.52 -12.32 8.13
CA ASP A 28 13.62 -12.87 7.32
C ASP A 28 13.08 -13.84 6.25
N GLY A 29 13.33 -13.54 4.98
CA GLY A 29 12.79 -14.28 3.83
C GLY A 29 11.45 -13.79 3.28
N ALA A 30 10.86 -12.74 3.85
CA ALA A 30 9.70 -12.07 3.25
C ALA A 30 10.08 -11.24 2.03
N LYS A 31 9.08 -10.77 1.29
CA LYS A 31 9.28 -9.76 0.24
C LYS A 31 9.30 -8.37 0.86
N GLU A 32 10.13 -7.49 0.32
CA GLU A 32 10.19 -6.08 0.72
C GLU A 32 8.79 -5.44 0.68
N MET A 33 8.40 -4.83 1.80
CA MET A 33 7.16 -4.07 1.95
C MET A 33 7.49 -2.61 2.28
N LEU A 34 6.72 -1.69 1.75
CA LEU A 34 6.82 -0.27 2.06
C LEU A 34 6.21 -0.04 3.45
N LEU A 35 6.99 0.48 4.39
CA LEU A 35 6.51 0.97 5.66
C LEU A 35 5.85 2.33 5.47
N VAL A 36 4.61 2.45 5.92
CA VAL A 36 3.92 3.73 6.01
C VAL A 36 4.19 4.34 7.38
N GLU A 37 5.01 5.37 7.40
CA GLU A 37 5.39 6.09 8.63
C GLU A 37 4.28 7.03 9.10
N ASP A 38 3.54 7.63 8.16
CA ASP A 38 2.49 8.60 8.45
C ASP A 38 1.10 7.92 8.44
N ILE A 39 0.82 7.15 9.50
CA ILE A 39 -0.50 6.52 9.71
C ILE A 39 -1.53 7.44 10.37
N ASP A 40 -1.08 8.56 10.93
CA ASP A 40 -1.91 9.53 11.65
C ASP A 40 -2.70 10.43 10.69
N SER A 41 -2.13 10.79 9.52
CA SER A 41 -2.83 11.63 8.55
C SER A 41 -3.75 10.79 7.66
N LYS A 42 -5.04 10.84 7.99
CA LYS A 42 -6.10 10.23 7.18
C LYS A 42 -6.07 10.69 5.71
N GLU A 43 -5.77 11.96 5.45
CA GLU A 43 -5.71 12.51 4.09
C GLU A 43 -4.60 11.86 3.25
N TYR A 44 -3.45 11.65 3.87
CA TYR A 44 -2.30 11.01 3.25
C TYR A 44 -2.55 9.52 2.98
N LEU A 45 -3.07 8.79 3.98
CA LEU A 45 -3.46 7.39 3.82
C LEU A 45 -4.50 7.24 2.71
N THR A 46 -5.49 8.14 2.68
CA THR A 46 -6.55 8.12 1.66
C THR A 46 -5.97 8.36 0.26
N GLY A 47 -5.07 9.34 0.09
CA GLY A 47 -4.39 9.59 -1.19
C GLY A 47 -3.54 8.41 -1.65
N LEU A 48 -2.75 7.84 -0.74
CA LEU A 48 -1.92 6.66 -0.99
C LEU A 48 -2.76 5.46 -1.42
N PHE A 49 -3.79 5.11 -0.64
CA PHE A 49 -4.64 3.98 -0.95
C PHE A 49 -5.40 4.18 -2.26
N ASN A 50 -5.87 5.40 -2.57
CA ASN A 50 -6.51 5.68 -3.86
C ASN A 50 -5.53 5.52 -5.03
N ALA A 51 -4.31 6.06 -4.92
CA ALA A 51 -3.29 5.93 -5.96
C ALA A 51 -2.88 4.47 -6.18
N MET A 52 -2.81 3.67 -5.11
CA MET A 52 -2.55 2.23 -5.19
C MET A 52 -3.74 1.43 -5.75
N TYR A 53 -4.97 1.85 -5.42
CA TYR A 53 -6.20 1.19 -5.86
C TYR A 53 -6.44 1.40 -7.36
N ASP A 54 -6.11 2.58 -7.89
CA ASP A 54 -6.14 2.88 -9.33
C ASP A 54 -5.14 2.01 -10.12
N GLU A 55 -3.97 1.72 -9.52
CA GLU A 55 -2.92 0.86 -10.09
C GLU A 55 -3.13 -0.65 -9.89
N LEU A 56 -4.21 -1.06 -9.23
CA LEU A 56 -4.63 -2.45 -9.28
C LEU A 56 -5.38 -2.67 -10.59
N PRO A 57 -5.10 -3.76 -11.33
CA PRO A 57 -5.97 -4.14 -12.43
C PRO A 57 -7.36 -4.35 -11.84
N VAL A 58 -8.25 -3.40 -12.09
CA VAL A 58 -9.65 -3.44 -11.66
C VAL A 58 -10.14 -4.83 -11.95
N HIS A 59 -10.42 -5.59 -10.88
CA HIS A 59 -10.92 -6.94 -11.01
C HIS A 59 -12.10 -6.85 -11.95
N LYS A 60 -12.01 -7.48 -13.14
CA LYS A 60 -13.08 -7.50 -14.13
C LYS A 60 -14.35 -7.88 -13.38
N SER A 61 -15.19 -6.89 -13.14
CA SER A 61 -16.51 -7.08 -12.58
C SER A 61 -17.23 -7.98 -13.57
N ASN A 62 -17.26 -9.29 -13.30
CA ASN A 62 -18.14 -10.18 -14.01
C ASN A 62 -19.54 -9.79 -13.54
N ASN A 63 -20.12 -8.82 -14.24
CA ASN A 63 -21.50 -8.42 -14.18
C ASN A 63 -22.37 -9.68 -14.26
N LYS A 64 -22.84 -10.18 -13.12
CA LYS A 64 -24.12 -10.89 -13.08
C LYS A 64 -25.14 -9.87 -12.59
N LYS A 65 -25.66 -9.12 -13.55
CA LYS A 65 -26.99 -8.52 -13.41
C LYS A 65 -27.96 -9.67 -13.14
N LYS A 66 -28.69 -9.63 -12.03
CA LYS A 66 -29.98 -10.29 -11.91
C LYS A 66 -30.86 -9.49 -10.97
#